data_AF-A0A832AS58-F1
#
_entry.id   AF-A0A832AS58-F1
#
_cell.length_a   1.000
_cell.length_b   1.000
_cell.length_c   1.000
_cell.angle_alpha   90.00
_cell.angle_beta   90.00
_cell.angle_gamma   90.00
#
_symmetry.space_group_name_H-M   'P 1'
#
loop_
_entity.id
_entity.type
_entity.pdbx_description
1 polymer ?
#
loop_
_entity_poly.entity_id
_entity_poly.type
_entity_poly.pdbx_seq_one_letter_code
_entity_poly.pdbx_strand_id
1 'polypeptide(L)'
;GYSPREMDFIATKHAAARDIALSFGVPPMLLGIPGDNTYANFAEANRAFWRQSVLPLVNKTARALTNWLAPAYGGGLRLTYDREQVDALAAERAERWRQLGKAGFLTRDEKRVAAGYPPLGESGDGPA
;
A
#
# COMPACT_ATOMS: atom_id res chain seq x y z
N GLY A 1 10.22 10.28 40.61
CA GLY A 1 9.87 8.89 40.24
C GLY A 1 8.38 8.74 40.38
N TYR A 2 7.73 8.04 39.45
CA TYR A 2 6.28 7.83 39.47
C TYR A 2 5.87 6.88 40.60
N SER A 3 4.71 7.14 41.20
CA SER A 3 4.07 6.21 42.13
C SER A 3 3.58 4.95 41.38
N PRO A 4 3.43 3.80 42.08
CA PRO A 4 2.88 2.58 41.48
C PRO A 4 1.54 2.79 40.77
N ARG A 5 0.69 3.65 41.32
CA ARG A 5 -0.62 4.00 40.73
C ARG A 5 -0.50 4.81 39.44
N GLU A 6 0.46 5.72 39.35
CA GLU A 6 0.71 6.48 38.12
C GLU A 6 1.26 5.58 37.01
N MET A 7 2.13 4.62 37.35
CA MET A 7 2.64 3.63 36.39
C MET A 7 1.52 2.73 35.84
N ASP A 8 0.62 2.26 36.69
CA ASP A 8 -0.54 1.45 36.29
C ASP A 8 -1.52 2.23 35.37
N PHE A 9 -1.73 3.51 35.68
CA PHE A 9 -2.54 4.40 34.83
C PHE A 9 -1.89 4.61 33.45
N ILE A 10 -0.59 4.86 33.40
CA ILE A 10 0.15 5.04 32.14
C ILE A 10 0.09 3.75 31.30
N ALA A 11 0.29 2.58 31.91
CA ALA A 11 0.19 1.30 31.22
C ALA A 11 -1.20 1.08 30.63
N THR A 12 -2.26 1.33 31.40
CA THR A 12 -3.65 1.23 30.96
C THR A 12 -3.95 2.19 29.82
N LYS A 13 -3.48 3.45 29.89
CA LYS A 13 -3.63 4.44 28.83
C LYS A 13 -2.95 3.98 27.53
N HIS A 14 -1.76 3.40 27.61
CA HIS A 14 -1.07 2.85 26.45
C HIS A 14 -1.81 1.65 25.84
N ALA A 15 -2.35 0.75 26.67
CA ALA A 15 -3.16 -0.37 26.20
C ALA A 15 -4.39 0.12 25.41
N ALA A 16 -5.16 1.06 26.00
CA ALA A 16 -6.31 1.65 25.33
C ALA A 16 -5.95 2.34 24.01
N ALA A 17 -4.82 3.05 23.95
CA ALA A 17 -4.34 3.67 22.71
C ALA A 17 -4.03 2.63 21.62
N ARG A 18 -3.48 1.46 21.98
CA ARG A 18 -3.23 0.36 21.02
C ARG A 18 -4.54 -0.23 20.51
N ASP A 19 -5.51 -0.49 21.39
CA ASP A 19 -6.81 -1.06 21.00
C ASP A 19 -7.55 -0.14 20.02
N ILE A 20 -7.53 1.17 20.29
CA ILE A 20 -8.09 2.17 19.38
C ILE A 20 -7.37 2.11 18.02
N ALA A 21 -6.04 2.14 18.00
CA ALA A 21 -5.27 2.09 16.76
C ALA A 21 -5.59 0.84 15.91
N LEU A 22 -5.64 -0.33 16.56
CA LEU A 22 -5.97 -1.60 15.92
C LEU A 22 -7.40 -1.62 15.36
N SER A 23 -8.36 -0.97 16.03
CA SER A 23 -9.74 -0.86 15.51
C SER A 23 -9.83 -0.13 14.16
N PHE A 24 -8.89 0.78 13.88
CA PHE A 24 -8.75 1.48 12.60
C PHE A 24 -7.77 0.80 11.64
N GLY A 25 -7.20 -0.34 12.02
CA GLY A 25 -6.17 -1.03 11.25
C GLY A 25 -4.86 -0.25 11.16
N VAL A 26 -4.58 0.65 12.11
CA VAL A 26 -3.33 1.44 12.16
C VAL A 26 -2.35 0.74 13.11
N PRO A 27 -1.15 0.35 12.65
CA PRO A 27 -0.13 -0.22 13.53
C PRO A 27 0.27 0.79 14.62
N PRO A 28 0.23 0.43 15.92
CA PRO A 28 0.50 1.37 17.02
C PRO A 28 1.88 2.05 16.95
N MET A 29 2.89 1.37 16.42
CA MET A 29 4.23 1.92 16.26
C MET A 29 4.29 3.13 15.32
N LEU A 30 3.41 3.22 14.31
CA LEU A 30 3.33 4.38 13.42
C LEU A 30 2.77 5.62 14.12
N LEU A 31 2.05 5.42 15.23
CA LEU A 31 1.50 6.47 16.08
C LEU A 31 2.42 6.86 17.24
N GLY A 32 3.62 6.28 17.31
CA GLY A 32 4.56 6.51 18.42
C GLY A 32 4.10 5.90 19.75
N ILE A 33 3.14 4.97 19.73
CA ILE A 33 2.71 4.27 20.94
C ILE A 33 3.84 3.31 21.37
N PRO A 34 4.31 3.36 22.64
CA PRO A 34 5.42 2.55 23.10
C PRO A 34 5.19 1.04 22.92
N GLY A 35 6.25 0.33 22.54
CA GLY A 35 6.29 -1.11 22.25
C GLY A 35 7.64 -1.51 21.63
N ASP A 36 7.72 -2.69 21.03
CA ASP A 36 8.94 -3.19 20.39
C ASP A 36 9.18 -2.55 19.01
N ASN A 37 9.87 -1.40 19.01
CA ASN A 37 10.10 -0.60 17.82
C ASN A 37 11.56 -0.72 17.32
N THR A 38 11.73 -1.28 16.12
CA THR A 38 12.99 -1.21 15.34
C THR A 38 12.71 -0.61 13.94
N TYR A 39 13.74 -0.16 13.22
CA TYR A 39 13.57 0.37 11.86
C TYR A 39 12.96 -0.67 10.89
N ALA A 40 13.39 -1.94 10.99
CA ALA A 40 12.84 -3.02 10.18
C ALA A 40 11.35 -3.25 10.47
N ASN A 41 10.97 -3.25 11.75
CA ASN A 41 9.57 -3.37 12.17
C ASN A 41 8.74 -2.20 11.63
N PHE A 42 9.27 -0.97 11.65
CA PHE A 42 8.58 0.21 11.15
C PHE A 42 8.31 0.14 9.64
N ALA A 43 9.32 -0.21 8.85
CA ALA A 43 9.17 -0.30 7.39
C ALA A 43 8.13 -1.35 6.97
N GLU A 44 8.13 -2.51 7.62
CA GLU A 44 7.14 -3.56 7.36
C GLU A 44 5.75 -3.18 7.88
N ALA A 45 5.65 -2.55 9.04
CA ALA A 45 4.37 -2.06 9.56
C ALA A 45 3.77 -0.97 8.65
N ASN A 46 4.58 -0.05 8.14
CA ASN A 46 4.13 0.96 7.19
C ASN A 46 3.61 0.30 5.89
N ARG A 47 4.34 -0.68 5.35
CA ARG A 47 3.88 -1.44 4.17
C ARG A 47 2.57 -2.17 4.44
N ALA A 48 2.46 -2.87 5.57
CA ALA A 48 1.24 -3.58 5.97
C ALA A 48 0.05 -2.62 6.12
N PHE A 49 0.26 -1.47 6.77
CA PHE A 49 -0.76 -0.43 6.92
C PHE A 49 -1.29 0.05 5.58
N TRP A 50 -0.41 0.37 4.63
CA TRP A 50 -0.84 0.77 3.29
C TRP A 50 -1.65 -0.32 2.59
N ARG A 51 -1.16 -1.57 2.62
CA ARG A 51 -1.76 -2.68 1.89
C ARG A 51 -3.11 -3.13 2.46
N GLN A 52 -3.22 -3.18 3.78
CA GLN A 52 -4.37 -3.76 4.47
C GLN A 52 -5.42 -2.73 4.88
N SER A 53 -5.04 -1.46 5.03
CA SER A 53 -5.94 -0.40 5.53
C SER A 53 -6.12 0.71 4.51
N VAL A 54 -5.05 1.37 4.08
CA VAL A 54 -5.16 2.58 3.24
C VAL A 54 -5.68 2.25 1.84
N LEU A 55 -5.02 1.34 1.10
CA LEU A 55 -5.40 1.03 -0.28
C LEU A 55 -6.82 0.45 -0.41
N PRO A 56 -7.29 -0.43 0.48
CA PRO A 56 -8.68 -0.89 0.46
C PRO A 56 -9.70 0.25 0.65
N LEU A 57 -9.42 1.20 1.55
CA LEU A 57 -10.27 2.37 1.75
C LEU A 57 -10.26 3.29 0.52
N VAL A 58 -9.09 3.56 -0.06
CA VAL A 58 -8.98 4.35 -1.31
C VAL A 58 -9.74 3.68 -2.44
N ASN A 59 -9.63 2.35 -2.59
CA ASN A 59 -10.38 1.60 -3.59
C ASN A 59 -11.90 1.69 -3.36
N LYS A 60 -12.35 1.55 -2.11
CA LYS A 60 -13.77 1.71 -1.74
C LYS A 60 -14.28 3.10 -2.12
N THR A 61 -13.51 4.14 -1.82
CA THR A 61 -13.85 5.54 -2.16
C THR A 61 -13.85 5.76 -3.67
N ALA A 62 -12.84 5.29 -4.40
CA ALA A 62 -12.77 5.41 -5.85
C ALA A 62 -13.95 4.72 -6.55
N ARG A 63 -14.37 3.54 -6.07
CA ARG A 63 -15.58 2.85 -6.55
C ARG A 63 -16.85 3.63 -6.24
N ALA A 64 -16.98 4.16 -5.03
CA ALA A 64 -18.15 4.97 -4.66
C ALA A 64 -18.26 6.22 -5.54
N LEU A 65 -17.14 6.92 -5.78
CA LEU A 65 -17.08 8.08 -6.67
C LEU A 65 -17.37 7.70 -8.12
N THR A 66 -16.83 6.57 -8.60
CA THR A 66 -17.12 6.05 -9.94
C THR A 66 -18.62 5.85 -10.13
N ASN A 67 -19.28 5.18 -9.18
CA ASN A 67 -20.71 4.92 -9.24
C ASN A 67 -21.54 6.21 -9.17
N TRP A 68 -21.11 7.17 -8.35
CA TRP A 68 -21.78 8.46 -8.22
C TRP A 68 -21.69 9.30 -9.50
N LEU A 69 -20.56 9.24 -10.21
CA LEU A 69 -20.33 9.99 -11.44
C LEU A 69 -20.87 9.29 -12.70
N ALA A 70 -21.05 7.97 -12.68
CA ALA A 70 -21.49 7.18 -13.83
C ALA A 70 -22.76 7.72 -14.54
N PRO A 71 -23.80 8.24 -13.87
CA PRO A 71 -24.97 8.82 -14.54
C PRO A 71 -24.65 10.05 -15.40
N ALA A 72 -23.63 10.84 -15.03
CA ALA A 72 -23.26 12.07 -15.74
C ALA A 72 -22.23 11.83 -16.87
N TYR A 73 -21.39 10.80 -16.74
CA TYR A 73 -20.25 10.55 -17.64
C TYR A 73 -20.34 9.22 -18.41
N GLY A 74 -21.42 8.45 -18.21
CA GLY A 74 -21.64 7.15 -18.83
C GLY A 74 -21.01 5.97 -18.08
N GLY A 75 -21.48 4.76 -18.40
CA GLY A 75 -21.12 3.52 -17.68
C GLY A 75 -19.69 3.01 -17.90
N GLY A 76 -18.90 3.64 -18.77
CA GLY A 76 -17.50 3.30 -19.01
C GLY A 76 -16.51 4.00 -18.08
N LEU A 77 -16.96 4.98 -17.27
CA LEU A 77 -16.09 5.69 -16.34
C LEU A 77 -15.56 4.73 -15.27
N ARG A 78 -14.25 4.75 -15.03
CA ARG A 78 -13.60 4.04 -13.92
C ARG A 78 -12.55 4.94 -13.29
N LEU A 79 -12.72 5.27 -12.01
CA LEU A 79 -11.69 5.93 -11.22
C LEU A 79 -10.81 4.87 -10.56
N THR A 80 -9.50 5.05 -10.69
CA THR A 80 -8.48 4.25 -10.01
C THR A 80 -7.45 5.15 -9.36
N TYR A 81 -6.61 4.60 -8.50
CA TYR A 81 -5.51 5.31 -7.86
C TYR A 81 -4.18 4.79 -8.38
N ASP A 82 -3.19 5.68 -8.44
CA ASP A 82 -1.83 5.34 -8.84
C ASP A 82 -1.06 4.75 -7.64
N ARG A 83 -0.65 3.48 -7.78
CA ARG A 83 0.15 2.77 -6.77
C ARG A 83 1.65 3.01 -6.92
N GLU A 84 2.08 3.48 -8.09
CA GLU A 84 3.50 3.68 -8.40
C GLU A 84 4.09 4.86 -7.64
N GLN A 85 3.27 5.78 -7.15
CA GLN A 85 3.71 6.93 -6.36
C GLN A 85 3.68 6.71 -4.84
N VAL A 86 3.31 5.52 -4.36
CA VAL A 86 3.25 5.23 -2.91
C VAL A 86 4.61 4.73 -2.41
N ASP A 87 5.39 5.56 -1.73
CA ASP A 87 6.75 5.20 -1.28
C ASP A 87 6.82 3.95 -0.40
N ALA A 88 5.79 3.72 0.43
CA ALA A 88 5.71 2.53 1.28
C ALA A 88 5.68 1.20 0.50
N LEU A 89 5.35 1.24 -0.80
CA LEU A 89 5.31 0.08 -1.69
C LEU A 89 6.54 -0.04 -2.60
N ALA A 90 7.53 0.85 -2.47
CA ALA A 90 8.70 0.88 -3.34
C ALA A 90 9.46 -0.46 -3.38
N ALA A 91 9.56 -1.15 -2.24
CA ALA A 91 10.21 -2.47 -2.17
C ALA A 91 9.45 -3.55 -2.95
N GLU A 92 8.11 -3.57 -2.87
CA GLU A 92 7.28 -4.49 -3.66
C GLU A 92 7.39 -4.19 -5.16
N ARG A 93 7.41 -2.89 -5.51
CA ARG A 93 7.64 -2.46 -6.90
C ARG A 93 8.99 -2.95 -7.39
N ALA A 94 10.06 -2.72 -6.63
CA ALA A 94 11.40 -3.16 -7.01
C ALA A 94 11.47 -4.69 -7.20
N GLU A 95 10.79 -5.46 -6.34
CA GLU A 95 10.71 -6.92 -6.52
C GLU A 95 9.96 -7.32 -7.79
N ARG A 96 8.81 -6.69 -8.06
CA ARG A 96 8.07 -6.92 -9.32
C ARG A 96 8.93 -6.61 -10.54
N TRP A 97 9.64 -5.47 -10.52
CA TRP A 97 10.56 -5.07 -11.59
C TRP A 97 11.71 -6.07 -11.78
N ARG A 98 12.28 -6.59 -10.69
CA ARG A 98 13.29 -7.67 -10.76
C ARG A 98 12.74 -8.94 -11.38
N GLN A 99 11.55 -9.38 -10.97
CA GLN A 99 10.90 -10.59 -11.50
C GLN A 99 10.61 -10.43 -12.99
N LEU A 100 10.10 -9.27 -13.40
CA LEU A 100 9.80 -8.96 -14.79
C LEU A 100 11.05 -8.92 -15.68
N GLY A 101 12.16 -8.36 -15.17
CA GLY A 101 13.45 -8.38 -15.86
C GLY A 101 13.97 -9.80 -16.09
N LYS A 102 13.82 -10.69 -15.11
CA LYS A 102 14.27 -12.09 -15.16
C LYS A 102 13.37 -13.00 -16.01
N ALA A 103 12.16 -12.58 -16.35
CA ALA A 103 11.23 -13.36 -17.16
C ALA A 103 11.71 -13.43 -18.62
N GLY A 104 12.61 -14.36 -18.95
CA GLY A 104 13.13 -14.55 -20.31
C GLY A 104 12.09 -15.00 -21.33
N PHE A 105 10.96 -15.55 -20.87
CA PHE A 105 9.87 -16.02 -21.72
C PHE A 105 8.94 -14.91 -22.23
N LEU A 106 9.07 -13.68 -21.70
CA LEU A 106 8.23 -12.55 -22.10
C LEU A 106 8.93 -11.70 -23.16
N THR A 107 8.20 -11.31 -24.20
CA THR A 107 8.67 -10.34 -25.20
C THR A 107 8.83 -8.95 -24.57
N ARG A 108 9.51 -8.06 -25.30
CA ARG A 108 9.72 -6.67 -24.83
C ARG A 108 8.39 -5.95 -24.62
N ASP A 109 7.42 -6.17 -25.50
CA ASP A 109 6.11 -5.52 -25.41
C ASP A 109 5.26 -6.11 -24.28
N GLU A 110 5.31 -7.43 -24.06
CA GLU A 110 4.66 -8.06 -22.90
C GLU A 110 5.24 -7.51 -21.58
N LYS A 111 6.56 -7.32 -21.50
CA LYS A 111 7.19 -6.70 -20.33
C LYS A 111 6.74 -5.26 -20.14
N ARG A 112 6.64 -4.46 -21.21
CA ARG A 112 6.17 -3.07 -21.11
C ARG A 112 4.74 -2.99 -20.62
N VAL A 113 3.84 -3.81 -21.15
CA VAL A 113 2.44 -3.87 -20.72
C VAL A 113 2.34 -4.29 -19.25
N ALA A 114 3.09 -5.32 -18.83
CA ALA A 114 3.14 -5.75 -17.43
C ALA A 114 3.69 -4.68 -16.48
N ALA A 115 4.57 -3.80 -16.97
CA ALA A 115 5.09 -2.65 -16.25
C ALA A 115 4.17 -1.41 -16.28
N GLY A 116 3.05 -1.45 -17.00
CA GLY A 116 2.12 -0.33 -17.15
C GLY A 116 2.48 0.67 -18.25
N TYR A 117 3.43 0.34 -19.14
CA TYR A 117 3.77 1.13 -20.32
C TYR A 117 3.06 0.62 -21.58
N PRO A 118 2.77 1.49 -22.56
CA PRO A 118 2.26 1.06 -23.86
C PRO A 118 3.30 0.23 -24.63
N PRO A 119 2.88 -0.75 -25.45
CA PRO A 119 3.77 -1.52 -26.32
C PRO A 119 4.45 -0.60 -27.36
N LEU A 120 5.59 -1.02 -27.89
CA LEU A 120 6.33 -0.29 -28.93
C LEU A 120 5.77 -0.57 -30.33
N GLY A 121 5.05 -1.68 -30.54
CA GLY A 121 4.50 -2.08 -31.83
C GLY A 121 5.45 -2.96 -32.65
N GLU A 122 5.00 -3.39 -33.85
CA GLU A 122 5.61 -4.45 -34.69
C GLU A 122 7.10 -4.29 -35.06
N SER A 123 7.73 -3.15 -34.77
CA SER A 123 9.14 -2.89 -35.12
C SER A 123 10.17 -3.41 -34.10
N GLY A 124 9.74 -4.17 -33.08
CA GLY A 124 10.59 -4.50 -31.93
C GLY A 124 10.78 -5.97 -31.58
N ASP A 125 10.28 -6.91 -32.38
CA ASP A 125 10.18 -8.32 -31.97
C ASP A 125 11.19 -9.23 -32.69
N GLY A 126 12.28 -9.51 -31.98
CA GLY A 126 13.10 -10.69 -32.16
C GLY A 126 13.50 -11.19 -30.76
N PRO A 127 13.32 -12.48 -30.45
CA PRO A 127 13.75 -13.02 -29.16
C PRO A 127 15.27 -12.92 -29.05
N ALA A 128 15.76 -12.37 -27.93
CA ALA A 128 17.16 -12.41 -27.53
C ALA A 128 17.40 -13.57 -26.55
#